data_AF-G0VJN3-F1
#
_entry.id   AF-G0VJN3-F1
#
_cell.length_a   1.000
_cell.length_b   1.000
_cell.length_c   1.000
_cell.angle_alpha   90.00
_cell.angle_beta   90.00
_cell.angle_gamma   90.00
#
_symmetry.space_group_name_H-M   'P 1'
#
loop_
_entity.id
_entity.type
_entity.pdbx_description
1 polymer ?
#
loop_
_entity_poly.entity_id
_entity_poly.type
_entity_poly.pdbx_seq_one_letter_code
_entity_poly.pdbx_strand_id
1 'polypeptide(L)'
;MALVANGGENFLNNAKFLKSSDRRVQDVKVEENTEYDKKSNNRELKWVFREFCMVSNFVKKIFFFIMFVGISMVPIIGPAIVNQINAPRRGFSYMKRFFYLSGFDKVQTRDFQYEHFGLFLCFGTAAGILEFLPFSPIITMISNTVGAAKWSISLLKEKERKNRENKVD
;
A
#
# COMPACT_ATOMS: atom_id res chain seq x y z
N MET A 1 19.00 -16.24 -102.12
CA MET A 1 19.96 -17.20 -102.70
C MET A 1 21.13 -17.37 -101.73
N ALA A 2 20.88 -18.01 -100.59
CA ALA A 2 21.04 -19.45 -100.27
C ALA A 2 22.37 -19.86 -99.58
N LEU A 3 23.35 -18.95 -99.38
CA LEU A 3 24.56 -19.24 -98.57
C LEU A 3 24.88 -18.21 -97.46
N VAL A 4 24.00 -17.23 -97.22
CA VAL A 4 24.16 -16.16 -96.21
C VAL A 4 23.42 -16.47 -94.89
N ALA A 5 23.06 -17.73 -94.64
CA ALA A 5 22.22 -18.13 -93.51
C ALA A 5 22.89 -19.08 -92.49
N ASN A 6 24.11 -19.58 -92.72
CA ASN A 6 24.62 -20.74 -91.96
C ASN A 6 25.92 -20.51 -91.16
N GLY A 7 26.56 -19.34 -91.23
CA GLY A 7 27.89 -19.09 -90.64
C GLY A 7 27.94 -18.18 -89.41
N GLY A 8 26.95 -17.31 -89.22
CA GLY A 8 26.93 -16.31 -88.12
C GLY A 8 26.43 -16.84 -86.78
N GLU A 9 25.66 -17.94 -86.80
CA GLU A 9 25.03 -18.55 -85.63
C GLU A 9 26.08 -19.14 -84.65
N ASN A 10 27.20 -19.65 -85.18
CA ASN A 10 28.17 -20.43 -84.40
C ASN A 10 29.14 -19.57 -83.55
N PHE A 11 29.24 -18.26 -83.81
CA PHE A 11 30.10 -17.34 -83.04
C PHE A 11 29.39 -16.79 -81.79
N LEU A 12 28.08 -16.53 -81.88
CA LEU A 12 27.26 -16.07 -80.74
C LEU A 12 27.02 -17.17 -79.70
N ASN A 13 27.16 -18.44 -80.09
CA ASN A 13 26.90 -19.55 -79.20
C ASN A 13 28.01 -19.78 -78.15
N ASN A 14 29.26 -19.36 -78.45
CA ASN A 14 30.40 -19.58 -77.54
C ASN A 14 30.83 -18.34 -76.73
N ALA A 15 30.19 -17.19 -76.91
CA ALA A 15 30.51 -15.96 -76.18
C ALA A 15 29.61 -15.69 -74.96
N LYS A 16 28.89 -16.70 -74.45
CA LYS A 16 27.99 -16.53 -73.28
C LYS A 16 28.59 -17.12 -72.00
N PHE A 17 29.87 -16.87 -71.77
CA PHE A 17 30.49 -17.08 -70.47
C PHE A 17 30.55 -15.75 -69.70
N LEU A 18 30.07 -15.81 -68.45
CA LEU A 18 29.97 -14.78 -67.41
C LEU A 18 28.67 -13.94 -67.38
N LYS A 19 27.64 -14.46 -66.69
CA LYS A 19 26.67 -13.61 -65.96
C LYS A 19 26.65 -14.01 -64.49
N SER A 20 27.09 -13.07 -63.66
CA SER A 20 27.37 -13.17 -62.24
C SER A 20 26.12 -13.14 -61.34
N SER A 21 26.23 -13.82 -60.20
CA SER A 21 25.67 -13.43 -58.90
C SER A 21 24.16 -13.11 -58.77
N ASP A 22 23.27 -13.75 -59.51
CA ASP A 22 21.83 -13.51 -59.33
C ASP A 22 21.29 -14.17 -58.04
N ARG A 23 21.75 -15.39 -57.74
CA ARG A 23 21.26 -16.20 -56.61
C ARG A 23 21.50 -15.54 -55.24
N ARG A 24 22.69 -14.95 -55.01
CA ARG A 24 23.00 -14.23 -53.76
C ARG A 24 22.15 -12.99 -53.54
N VAL A 25 21.77 -12.27 -54.60
CA VAL A 25 20.93 -11.06 -54.46
C VAL A 25 19.50 -11.44 -54.09
N GLN A 26 19.04 -12.61 -54.53
CA GLN A 26 17.73 -13.14 -54.18
C GLN A 26 17.70 -13.64 -52.73
N ASP A 27 18.72 -14.38 -52.29
CA ASP A 27 18.84 -14.84 -50.90
C ASP A 27 18.95 -13.66 -49.92
N VAL A 28 19.77 -12.64 -50.25
CA VAL A 28 19.89 -11.42 -49.43
C VAL A 28 18.56 -10.66 -49.36
N LYS A 29 17.79 -10.56 -50.46
CA LYS A 29 16.47 -9.91 -50.43
C LYS A 29 15.45 -10.72 -49.64
N VAL A 30 15.46 -12.05 -49.72
CA VAL A 30 14.55 -12.89 -48.93
C VAL A 30 14.89 -12.78 -47.44
N GLU A 31 16.17 -12.77 -47.08
CA GLU A 31 16.64 -12.62 -45.70
C GLU A 31 16.31 -11.22 -45.14
N GLU A 32 16.55 -10.17 -45.94
CA GLU A 32 16.24 -8.78 -45.60
C GLU A 32 14.72 -8.56 -45.42
N ASN A 33 13.89 -9.07 -46.34
CA ASN A 33 12.43 -8.98 -46.23
C ASN A 33 11.90 -9.72 -44.99
N THR A 34 12.48 -10.88 -44.65
CA THR A 34 12.10 -11.66 -43.47
C THR A 34 12.49 -10.94 -42.18
N GLU A 35 13.62 -10.23 -42.17
CA GLU A 35 14.06 -9.44 -41.03
C GLU A 35 13.22 -8.15 -40.84
N TYR A 36 12.87 -7.46 -41.94
CA TYR A 36 11.98 -6.30 -41.87
C TYR A 36 10.59 -6.65 -41.34
N ASP A 37 10.01 -7.75 -41.79
CA ASP A 37 8.68 -8.20 -41.34
C ASP A 37 8.69 -8.59 -39.85
N LYS A 38 9.74 -9.32 -39.42
CA LYS A 38 9.94 -9.70 -38.02
C LYS A 38 10.18 -8.48 -37.12
N LYS A 39 10.88 -7.46 -37.60
CA LYS A 39 11.13 -6.20 -36.87
C LYS A 39 9.89 -5.29 -36.85
N SER A 40 9.03 -5.37 -37.86
CA SER A 40 7.74 -4.65 -37.91
C SER A 40 6.76 -5.20 -36.87
N ASN A 41 6.52 -6.51 -36.88
CA ASN A 41 5.60 -7.16 -35.95
C ASN A 41 6.03 -6.98 -34.48
N ASN A 42 7.33 -7.06 -34.20
CA ASN A 42 7.88 -6.89 -32.85
C ASN A 42 7.88 -5.42 -32.38
N ARG A 43 7.71 -4.45 -33.30
CA ARG A 43 7.45 -3.04 -32.94
C ARG A 43 5.99 -2.89 -32.52
N GLU A 44 5.04 -3.36 -33.33
CA GLU A 44 3.58 -3.25 -33.05
C GLU A 44 3.20 -3.86 -31.69
N LEU A 45 3.68 -5.06 -31.36
CA LEU A 45 3.47 -5.69 -30.05
C LEU A 45 4.01 -4.84 -28.88
N LYS A 46 5.15 -4.16 -29.08
CA LYS A 46 5.74 -3.25 -28.08
C LYS A 46 4.94 -1.96 -27.92
N TRP A 47 4.29 -1.47 -28.97
CA TRP A 47 3.42 -0.29 -28.86
C TRP A 47 2.21 -0.60 -27.97
N VAL A 48 1.49 -1.72 -28.19
CA VAL A 48 0.32 -2.07 -27.36
C VAL A 48 0.69 -2.31 -25.90
N PHE A 49 1.82 -2.96 -25.63
CA PHE A 49 2.30 -3.20 -24.26
C PHE A 49 2.74 -1.89 -23.56
N ARG A 50 3.32 -0.95 -24.32
CA ARG A 50 3.70 0.37 -23.81
C ARG A 50 2.47 1.20 -23.42
N GLU A 51 1.40 1.12 -24.21
CA GLU A 51 0.13 1.79 -23.89
C GLU A 51 -0.54 1.18 -22.65
N PHE A 52 -0.49 -0.15 -22.47
CA PHE A 52 -0.98 -0.81 -21.24
C PHE A 52 -0.16 -0.45 -19.99
N CYS A 53 1.16 -0.33 -20.15
CA CYS A 53 2.04 0.19 -19.10
C CYS A 53 1.72 1.65 -18.71
N MET A 54 1.29 2.49 -19.66
CA MET A 54 0.87 3.86 -19.35
C MET A 54 -0.38 3.91 -18.47
N VAL A 55 -1.37 3.05 -18.73
CA VAL A 55 -2.57 2.96 -17.88
C VAL A 55 -2.22 2.48 -16.47
N SER A 56 -1.36 1.48 -16.33
CA SER A 56 -0.87 1.04 -15.01
C SER A 56 -0.16 2.16 -14.25
N ASN A 57 0.69 2.93 -14.94
CA ASN A 57 1.36 4.09 -14.36
C ASN A 57 0.37 5.20 -13.99
N PHE A 58 -0.71 5.39 -14.76
CA PHE A 58 -1.77 6.34 -14.46
C PHE A 58 -2.57 5.94 -13.21
N VAL A 59 -2.93 4.66 -13.07
CA VAL A 59 -3.60 4.13 -11.87
C VAL A 59 -2.72 4.24 -10.63
N LYS A 60 -1.40 3.99 -10.74
CA LYS A 60 -0.47 4.22 -9.63
C LYS A 60 -0.43 5.70 -9.24
N LYS A 61 -0.35 6.61 -10.22
CA LYS A 61 -0.35 8.06 -9.98
C LYS A 61 -1.66 8.53 -9.36
N ILE A 62 -2.82 8.02 -9.78
CA ILE A 62 -4.11 8.37 -9.18
C ILE A 62 -4.20 7.89 -7.73
N PHE A 63 -3.69 6.68 -7.44
CA PHE A 63 -3.63 6.15 -6.08
C PHE A 63 -2.75 7.01 -5.17
N PHE A 64 -1.52 7.33 -5.60
CA PHE A 64 -0.65 8.22 -4.85
C PHE A 64 -1.23 9.62 -4.72
N PHE A 65 -1.91 10.14 -5.74
CA PHE A 65 -2.58 11.44 -5.69
C PHE A 65 -3.72 11.45 -4.68
N ILE A 66 -4.58 10.43 -4.63
CA ILE A 66 -5.63 10.30 -3.62
C ILE A 66 -5.04 10.21 -2.20
N MET A 67 -3.94 9.46 -2.04
CA MET A 67 -3.22 9.35 -0.77
C MET A 67 -2.58 10.68 -0.35
N PHE A 68 -1.96 11.41 -1.29
CA PHE A 68 -1.36 12.73 -1.05
C PHE A 68 -2.42 13.81 -0.82
N VAL A 69 -3.58 13.74 -1.47
CA VAL A 69 -4.72 14.62 -1.20
C VAL A 69 -5.25 14.36 0.21
N GLY A 70 -5.40 13.08 0.60
CA GLY A 70 -5.75 12.68 1.96
C GLY A 70 -4.74 13.11 3.02
N ILE A 71 -3.43 13.05 2.72
CA ILE A 71 -2.37 13.53 3.62
C ILE A 71 -2.33 15.06 3.69
N SER A 72 -2.63 15.74 2.58
CA SER A 72 -2.60 17.21 2.47
C SER A 72 -3.78 17.89 3.16
N MET A 73 -4.87 17.16 3.42
CA MET A 73 -5.83 17.51 4.45
C MET A 73 -5.24 17.24 5.85
N VAL A 74 -4.26 18.04 6.24
CA VAL A 74 -3.78 18.14 7.63
C VAL A 74 -4.78 18.95 8.48
N PRO A 75 -6.05 18.50 8.59
CA PRO A 75 -6.73 18.58 9.89
C PRO A 75 -7.26 17.24 10.41
N ILE A 76 -6.96 16.09 9.79
CA ILE A 76 -7.49 14.77 10.27
C ILE A 76 -6.43 13.98 11.03
N ILE A 77 -5.24 13.81 10.44
CA ILE A 77 -4.16 13.00 11.04
C ILE A 77 -3.60 13.67 12.30
N GLY A 78 -3.46 15.00 12.27
CA GLY A 78 -2.98 15.79 13.41
C GLY A 78 -3.86 15.58 14.66
N PRO A 79 -5.18 15.84 14.58
CA PRO A 79 -6.09 15.58 15.69
C PRO A 79 -6.15 14.12 16.11
N ALA A 80 -6.05 13.15 15.19
CA ALA A 80 -5.99 11.74 15.56
C ALA A 80 -4.75 11.42 16.42
N ILE A 81 -3.57 11.91 16.04
CA ILE A 81 -2.34 11.71 16.81
C ILE A 81 -2.44 12.39 18.18
N VAL A 82 -2.88 13.65 18.23
CA VAL A 82 -3.07 14.38 19.50
C VAL A 82 -4.10 13.69 20.39
N ASN A 83 -5.15 13.13 19.79
CA ASN A 83 -6.17 12.33 20.48
C ASN A 83 -5.56 11.09 21.14
N GLN A 84 -4.59 10.43 20.49
CA GLN A 84 -3.92 9.24 21.02
C GLN A 84 -2.79 9.57 22.01
N ILE A 85 -2.09 10.68 21.85
CA ILE A 85 -1.10 11.15 22.85
C ILE A 85 -1.78 11.39 24.21
N ASN A 86 -3.02 11.89 24.19
CA ASN A 86 -3.82 12.12 25.40
C ASN A 86 -4.58 10.88 25.90
N ALA A 87 -4.39 9.71 25.28
CA ALA A 87 -5.06 8.47 25.65
C ALA A 87 -4.93 8.10 27.15
N PRO A 88 -3.74 8.02 27.77
CA PRO A 88 -3.64 7.57 29.15
C PRO A 88 -4.36 8.53 30.12
N ARG A 89 -4.30 9.83 29.84
CA ARG A 89 -5.03 10.85 30.61
C ARG A 89 -6.54 10.71 30.45
N ARG A 90 -7.02 10.45 29.22
CA ARG A 90 -8.45 10.18 28.94
C ARG A 90 -8.93 8.93 29.67
N GLY A 91 -8.20 7.82 29.53
CA GLY A 91 -8.53 6.55 30.17
C GLY A 91 -8.61 6.68 31.69
N PHE A 92 -7.63 7.35 32.30
CA PHE A 92 -7.66 7.64 33.73
C PHE A 92 -8.82 8.57 34.11
N SER A 93 -9.18 9.57 33.28
CA SER A 93 -10.29 10.48 33.57
C SER A 93 -11.62 9.74 33.77
N TYR A 94 -11.89 8.68 33.00
CA TYR A 94 -13.10 7.86 33.16
C TYR A 94 -13.13 7.10 34.49
N MET A 95 -11.98 6.65 34.98
CA MET A 95 -11.85 5.85 36.20
C MET A 95 -11.64 6.71 37.46
N LYS A 96 -11.17 7.96 37.29
CA LYS A 96 -10.88 8.91 38.37
C LYS A 96 -12.06 9.13 39.30
N ARG A 97 -13.27 9.28 38.76
CA ARG A 97 -14.48 9.49 39.58
C ARG A 97 -14.77 8.28 40.46
N PHE A 98 -14.54 7.08 39.95
CA PHE A 98 -14.71 5.86 40.72
C PHE A 98 -13.68 5.78 41.85
N PHE A 99 -12.39 5.98 41.58
CA PHE A 99 -11.36 5.98 42.63
C PHE A 99 -11.62 7.01 43.73
N TYR A 100 -12.12 8.19 43.36
CA TYR A 100 -12.55 9.20 44.33
C TYR A 100 -13.67 8.69 45.25
N LEU A 101 -14.68 8.01 44.69
CA LEU A 101 -15.79 7.44 45.46
C LEU A 101 -15.36 6.22 46.30
N SER A 102 -14.32 5.50 45.86
CA SER A 102 -13.70 4.42 46.61
C SER A 102 -12.81 4.90 47.77
N GLY A 103 -12.63 6.21 47.95
CA GLY A 103 -11.85 6.77 49.05
C GLY A 103 -10.34 6.80 48.82
N PHE A 104 -9.88 6.70 47.57
CA PHE A 104 -8.45 6.82 47.27
C PHE A 104 -7.97 8.25 47.51
N ASP A 105 -6.83 8.38 48.19
CA ASP A 105 -6.15 9.67 48.30
C ASP A 105 -5.54 10.10 46.94
N LYS A 106 -5.31 11.41 46.76
CA LYS A 106 -4.73 11.97 45.53
C LYS A 106 -3.35 11.39 45.22
N VAL A 107 -2.53 11.14 46.24
CA VAL A 107 -1.20 10.55 46.06
C VAL A 107 -1.33 9.09 45.63
N GLN A 108 -2.11 8.31 46.38
CA GLN A 108 -2.36 6.89 46.07
C GLN A 108 -2.95 6.68 44.68
N THR A 109 -3.82 7.59 44.24
CA THR A 109 -4.40 7.55 42.90
C THR A 109 -3.35 7.79 41.81
N ARG A 110 -2.41 8.72 42.02
CA ARG A 110 -1.30 8.95 41.08
C ARG A 110 -0.37 7.75 41.03
N ASP A 111 -0.02 7.19 42.18
CA ASP A 111 0.87 6.03 42.25
C ASP A 111 0.23 4.84 41.51
N PHE A 112 -1.07 4.60 41.73
CA PHE A 112 -1.83 3.59 41.00
C PHE A 112 -1.89 3.88 39.49
N GLN A 113 -1.98 5.15 39.09
CA GLN A 113 -1.96 5.55 37.69
C GLN A 113 -0.63 5.19 37.01
N TYR A 114 0.50 5.41 37.70
CA TYR A 114 1.82 5.07 37.18
C TYR A 114 2.07 3.56 37.18
N GLU A 115 1.65 2.86 38.23
CA GLU A 115 1.75 1.39 38.34
C GLU A 115 1.02 0.68 37.19
N HIS A 116 -0.14 1.20 36.78
CA HIS A 116 -0.96 0.64 35.70
C HIS A 116 -1.02 1.52 34.46
N PHE A 117 0.05 2.26 34.15
CA PHE A 117 0.05 3.22 33.02
C PHE A 117 -0.32 2.58 31.68
N GLY A 118 0.24 1.40 31.37
CA GLY A 118 -0.06 0.68 30.12
C GLY A 118 -1.53 0.28 30.00
N LEU A 119 -2.18 0.01 31.12
CA LEU A 119 -3.59 -0.34 31.19
C LEU A 119 -4.48 0.86 30.86
N PHE A 120 -4.19 2.02 31.45
CA PHE A 120 -4.88 3.28 31.12
C PHE A 120 -4.60 3.74 29.68
N LEU A 121 -3.40 3.49 29.17
CA LEU A 121 -3.05 3.75 27.78
C LEU A 121 -3.94 2.93 26.83
N CYS A 122 -3.98 1.61 26.98
CA CYS A 122 -4.78 0.73 26.10
C CYS A 122 -6.27 1.05 26.13
N PHE A 123 -6.82 1.33 27.33
CA PHE A 123 -8.23 1.71 27.43
C PHE A 123 -8.49 3.09 26.84
N GLY A 124 -7.61 4.05 27.12
CA GLY A 124 -7.72 5.40 26.59
C GLY A 124 -7.55 5.50 25.08
N THR A 125 -6.74 4.63 24.47
CA THR A 125 -6.57 4.54 23.02
C THR A 125 -7.80 3.93 22.38
N ALA A 126 -8.35 2.85 22.95
CA ALA A 126 -9.61 2.26 22.49
C ALA A 126 -10.76 3.26 22.60
N ALA A 127 -10.95 3.86 23.77
CA ALA A 127 -11.93 4.93 24.00
C ALA A 127 -11.75 6.09 23.02
N GLY A 128 -10.51 6.51 22.81
CA GLY A 128 -10.13 7.55 21.86
C GLY A 128 -10.50 7.24 20.42
N ILE A 129 -10.37 5.99 19.98
CA ILE A 129 -10.75 5.56 18.63
C ILE A 129 -12.28 5.59 18.48
N LEU A 130 -13.02 5.08 19.46
CA LEU A 130 -14.49 5.10 19.38
C LEU A 130 -15.06 6.53 19.46
N GLU A 131 -14.40 7.44 20.18
CA GLU A 131 -14.81 8.85 20.32
C GLU A 131 -14.40 9.71 19.12
N PHE A 132 -13.42 9.25 18.35
CA PHE A 132 -12.99 9.92 17.13
C PHE A 132 -14.08 9.89 16.03
N LEU A 133 -15.08 9.02 16.15
CA LEU A 133 -16.20 8.93 15.21
C LEU A 133 -17.13 10.14 15.35
N PRO A 134 -17.39 10.91 14.27
CA PRO A 134 -18.17 12.14 14.34
C PRO A 134 -19.67 11.92 14.65
N PHE A 135 -20.19 10.72 14.40
CA PHE A 135 -21.63 10.44 14.47
C PHE A 135 -22.09 9.79 15.79
N SER A 136 -21.18 9.31 16.64
CA SER A 136 -21.54 8.55 17.85
C SER A 136 -20.74 8.86 19.14
N PRO A 137 -20.09 10.03 19.31
CA PRO A 137 -19.19 10.24 20.45
C PRO A 137 -19.93 10.17 21.80
N ILE A 138 -21.19 10.61 21.85
CA ILE A 138 -22.00 10.60 23.09
C ILE A 138 -22.29 9.17 23.56
N ILE A 139 -22.74 8.30 22.65
CA ILE A 139 -23.06 6.90 22.97
C ILE A 139 -21.78 6.18 23.41
N THR A 140 -20.69 6.41 22.69
CA THR A 140 -19.37 5.89 23.03
C THR A 140 -18.94 6.37 24.42
N MET A 141 -19.08 7.65 24.74
CA MET A 141 -18.65 8.20 26.04
C MET A 141 -19.39 7.54 27.21
N ILE A 142 -20.69 7.29 27.06
CA ILE A 142 -21.48 6.55 28.05
C ILE A 142 -20.96 5.12 28.19
N SER A 143 -20.75 4.43 27.07
CA SER A 143 -20.21 3.06 27.05
C SER A 143 -18.82 2.98 27.71
N ASN A 144 -17.93 3.90 27.36
CA ASN A 144 -16.58 4.03 27.95
C ASN A 144 -16.67 4.29 29.45
N THR A 145 -17.61 5.12 29.91
CA THR A 145 -17.79 5.40 31.34
C THR A 145 -18.28 4.16 32.10
N VAL A 146 -19.25 3.42 31.55
CA VAL A 146 -19.76 2.18 32.16
C VAL A 146 -18.67 1.09 32.17
N GLY A 147 -17.95 0.93 31.07
CA GLY A 147 -16.81 0.01 30.95
C GLY A 147 -15.71 0.35 31.95
N ALA A 148 -15.34 1.63 32.06
CA ALA A 148 -14.37 2.13 33.02
C ALA A 148 -14.80 1.86 34.47
N ALA A 149 -16.06 2.10 34.81
CA ALA A 149 -16.58 1.82 36.15
C ALA A 149 -16.49 0.32 36.47
N LYS A 150 -16.97 -0.54 35.56
CA LYS A 150 -16.93 -1.99 35.73
C LYS A 150 -15.51 -2.52 35.85
N TRP A 151 -14.59 -2.00 35.05
CA TRP A 151 -13.19 -2.41 35.09
C TRP A 151 -12.46 -1.91 36.34
N SER A 152 -12.77 -0.69 36.81
CA SER A 152 -12.22 -0.17 38.05
C SER A 152 -12.57 -1.06 39.25
N ILE A 153 -13.80 -1.60 39.29
CA ILE A 153 -14.22 -2.58 40.29
C ILE A 153 -13.35 -3.84 40.23
N SER A 154 -13.07 -4.37 39.03
CA SER A 154 -12.21 -5.56 38.92
C SER A 154 -10.77 -5.27 39.34
N LEU A 155 -10.23 -4.09 39.03
CA LEU A 155 -8.88 -3.70 39.44
C LEU A 155 -8.75 -3.57 40.96
N LEU A 156 -9.73 -2.95 41.62
CA LEU A 156 -9.74 -2.86 43.08
C LEU A 156 -9.83 -4.23 43.74
N LYS A 157 -10.72 -5.10 43.25
CA LYS A 157 -10.84 -6.48 43.75
C LYS A 157 -9.55 -7.28 43.58
N GLU A 158 -8.84 -7.08 42.47
CA GLU A 158 -7.55 -7.73 42.25
C GLU A 158 -6.48 -7.20 43.21
N LYS A 159 -6.44 -5.88 43.43
CA LYS A 159 -5.55 -5.26 44.42
C LYS A 159 -5.82 -5.77 45.84
N GLU A 160 -7.08 -5.87 46.24
CA GLU A 160 -7.49 -6.44 47.53
C GLU A 160 -7.12 -7.91 47.66
N ARG A 161 -7.21 -8.69 46.57
CA ARG A 161 -6.79 -10.10 46.56
C ARG A 161 -5.29 -10.23 46.81
N LYS A 162 -4.47 -9.50 46.05
CA LYS A 162 -3.01 -9.49 46.21
C LYS A 162 -2.59 -9.04 47.60
N ASN A 163 -3.25 -8.02 48.16
CA ASN A 163 -2.99 -7.57 49.53
C ASN A 163 -3.33 -8.62 50.59
N ARG A 164 -4.32 -9.50 50.36
CA ARG A 164 -4.65 -10.59 51.29
C ARG A 164 -3.64 -11.73 51.19
N GLU A 165 -3.22 -12.09 49.99
CA GLU A 165 -2.19 -13.12 49.75
C GLU A 165 -0.87 -12.74 50.43
N ASN A 166 -0.40 -11.51 50.21
CA ASN A 166 0.84 -11.00 50.83
C ASN A 166 0.82 -10.89 52.36
N LYS A 167 -0.34 -11.10 53.01
CA LYS A 167 -0.46 -11.05 54.49
C LYS A 167 -0.49 -12.45 55.12
N VAL A 168 -0.64 -13.49 54.30
CA VAL A 168 -0.68 -14.89 54.74
C VAL A 168 0.71 -15.53 54.70
N ASP A 169 1.60 -15.01 53.86
CA ASP A 169 3.04 -15.32 53.81
C ASP A 169 3.84 -14.52 54.86
#